data_AF-A0A1E8DZ24-F1
#
_entry.id   AF-A0A1E8DZ24-F1
#
_cell.length_a   1.000
_cell.length_b   1.000
_cell.length_c   1.000
_cell.angle_alpha   90.00
_cell.angle_beta   90.00
_cell.angle_gamma   90.00
#
_symmetry.space_group_name_H-M   'P 1'
#
loop_
_entity.id
_entity.type
_entity.pdbx_description
1 polymer ?
#
loop_
_entity_poly.entity_id
_entity_poly.type
_entity_poly.pdbx_seq_one_letter_code
_entity_poly.pdbx_strand_id
1 'polypeptide(L)' 'MSLVPKDLNRKVVRELTIILIIKVVLLMVIKNIWFDAPTIPQNFDSQVAERIAGSPSSIKETR' A
#
# COMPACT_ATOMS: atom_id res chain seq x y z
N MET A 1 -4.74 42.02 -31.90
CA MET A 1 -4.33 40.64 -32.24
C MET A 1 -3.70 40.04 -30.99
N SER A 2 -4.35 39.06 -30.35
CA SER A 2 -3.88 38.51 -29.07
C SER A 2 -2.71 37.54 -29.32
N LEU A 3 -1.49 38.01 -29.06
CA LEU A 3 -0.29 37.20 -29.12
C LEU A 3 -0.19 36.41 -27.81
N VAL A 4 -1.00 35.35 -27.68
CA VAL A 4 -0.77 34.36 -26.63
C VAL A 4 0.43 33.52 -27.08
N PRO A 5 1.58 33.58 -26.40
CA PRO A 5 2.73 32.74 -26.75
C PRO A 5 2.36 31.27 -26.53
N LYS A 6 2.05 30.58 -27.62
CA LYS A 6 1.65 29.17 -27.65
C LYS A 6 2.75 28.24 -27.11
N ASP A 7 3.99 28.73 -27.16
CA ASP A 7 5.19 28.10 -26.61
C ASP A 7 5.28 28.17 -25.08
N LEU A 8 4.73 29.20 -24.45
CA LEU A 8 4.73 29.35 -22.98
C LEU A 8 3.89 28.24 -22.34
N ASN A 9 2.69 28.00 -22.89
CA ASN A 9 1.80 26.94 -22.43
C ASN A 9 2.46 25.56 -22.53
N ARG A 10 3.25 25.31 -23.57
CA ARG A 10 3.92 24.01 -23.76
C ARG A 10 5.04 23.80 -22.74
N LYS A 11 5.79 24.85 -22.39
CA LYS A 11 6.83 24.78 -21.34
C LYS A 11 6.19 24.57 -19.96
N VAL A 12 5.17 25.35 -19.62
CA VAL A 12 4.44 25.25 -18.35
C VAL A 12 3.78 23.87 -18.20
N VAL A 13 3.14 23.35 -19.25
CA VAL A 13 2.53 22.01 -19.22
C VAL A 13 3.61 20.94 -19.00
N ARG A 14 4.78 21.05 -19.64
CA ARG A 14 5.89 20.11 -19.44
C ARG A 14 6.41 20.15 -18.01
N GLU A 15 6.63 21.33 -17.46
CA GLU A 15 7.09 21.51 -16.07
C GLU A 15 6.07 20.95 -15.08
N LEU A 16 4.79 21.26 -15.26
CA LEU A 16 3.71 20.75 -14.41
C LEU A 16 3.58 19.22 -14.53
N THR A 17 3.78 18.66 -15.72
CA THR A 17 3.76 17.20 -15.93
C THR A 17 4.90 16.53 -15.18
N ILE A 18 6.10 17.12 -15.18
CA ILE A 18 7.25 16.59 -14.43
C ILE A 18 6.97 16.63 -12.92
N ILE A 19 6.47 17.74 -12.40
CA ILE A 19 6.10 17.88 -10.98
C ILE A 19 5.02 16.84 -10.60
N LEU A 20 4.04 16.64 -11.47
CA LEU A 20 2.98 15.65 -11.26
C LEU A 20 3.56 14.23 -11.19
N ILE A 21 4.43 13.86 -12.13
CA ILE A 21 5.10 12.55 -12.14
C ILE A 21 5.87 12.32 -10.85
N ILE A 22 6.67 13.30 -10.40
CA ILE A 22 7.41 13.22 -9.14
C ILE A 22 6.47 12.96 -7.97
N LYS A 23 5.32 13.67 -7.92
CA LYS A 23 4.33 13.49 -6.86
C LYS A 23 3.72 12.09 -6.88
N VAL A 24 3.40 11.56 -8.05
CA VAL A 24 2.86 10.20 -8.22
C VAL A 24 3.88 9.14 -7.79
N VAL A 25 5.14 9.28 -8.21
CA VAL A 25 6.22 8.36 -7.80
C VAL A 25 6.42 8.39 -6.28
N LEU A 26 6.42 9.58 -5.68
CA LEU A 26 6.54 9.72 -4.22
C LEU A 26 5.38 9.02 -3.49
N LEU A 27 4.14 9.19 -3.96
CA LEU A 27 2.98 8.51 -3.41
C LEU A 27 3.07 6.98 -3.56
N MET A 28 3.58 6.50 -4.69
CA MET A 28 3.76 5.07 -4.95
C MET A 28 4.83 4.47 -4.03
N VAL A 29 5.93 5.18 -3.78
CA VAL A 29 6.98 4.74 -2.83
C VAL A 29 6.45 4.70 -1.41
N ILE A 30 5.74 5.75 -0.97
CA ILE A 30 5.13 5.76 0.38
C ILE A 30 4.13 4.61 0.50
N LYS A 31 3.24 4.43 -0.48
CA LYS A 31 2.31 3.30 -0.52
C LYS A 31 3.05 1.98 -0.41
N ASN A 32 4.14 1.81 -1.16
CA ASN A 32 4.89 0.57 -1.19
C ASN A 32 5.54 0.30 0.17
N ILE A 33 6.22 1.27 0.79
CA ILE A 33 6.82 1.11 2.13
C ILE A 33 5.76 0.83 3.19
N TRP A 34 4.61 1.52 3.11
CA TRP A 34 3.54 1.37 4.09
C TRP A 34 2.74 0.06 3.92
N PHE A 35 2.77 -0.53 2.73
CA PHE A 35 2.08 -1.79 2.41
C PHE A 35 3.01 -3.02 2.34
N ASP A 36 4.32 -2.82 2.19
CA ASP A 36 5.34 -3.87 2.27
C ASP A 36 5.72 -4.22 3.70
N ALA A 37 5.40 -3.37 4.69
CA ALA A 37 5.42 -3.79 6.08
C ALA A 37 4.31 -4.85 6.24
N PRO A 38 4.64 -6.14 6.41
CA PRO A 38 3.64 -7.20 6.45
C PRO A 38 2.73 -6.95 7.66
N THR A 39 1.55 -6.37 7.42
CA THR A 39 0.53 -6.17 8.45
C THR A 39 -0.17 -7.49 8.78
N ILE A 40 0.10 -8.53 7.99
CA ILE A 40 -0.25 -9.90 8.26
C ILE A 40 1.00 -10.57 8.83
N PRO A 41 1.11 -10.72 10.16
CA PRO A 41 2.20 -11.50 10.73
C PRO A 41 2.09 -12.94 10.20
N GLN A 42 3.23 -13.54 9.82
CA GLN A 42 3.32 -14.90 9.26
C GLN A 42 2.62 -16.00 10.07
N ASN A 43 2.21 -15.71 11.31
CA ASN A 43 1.60 -16.64 12.25
C ASN A 43 0.17 -16.23 12.69
N PHE A 44 -0.54 -15.39 11.92
CA PHE A 44 -1.94 -15.08 12.24
C PHE A 44 -2.86 -16.27 11.97
N ASP A 45 -2.66 -16.98 10.86
CA ASP A 45 -3.49 -18.14 10.52
C ASP A 45 -3.34 -19.27 11.54
N SER A 46 -2.13 -19.49 12.06
CA SER A 46 -1.88 -20.57 13.04
C SER A 46 -2.52 -20.30 14.40
N GLN A 47 -2.39 -19.08 14.95
CA GLN A 47 -2.98 -18.72 16.23
C GLN A 47 -4.51 -18.54 16.17
N VAL A 48 -5.04 -18.08 15.04
CA VAL A 48 -6.49 -17.99 14.85
C VAL A 48 -7.07 -19.37 14.60
N ALA A 49 -6.40 -20.24 13.83
CA ALA A 49 -6.79 -21.64 13.69
C ALA A 49 -6.77 -22.37 15.03
N GLU A 50 -5.78 -22.15 15.90
CA GLU A 50 -5.72 -22.75 17.23
C GLU A 50 -6.86 -22.26 18.15
N ARG A 51 -7.25 -20.98 18.04
CA ARG A 51 -8.37 -20.41 18.81
C ARG A 51 -9.75 -20.77 18.24
N ILE A 52 -9.89 -20.92 16.93
CA ILE A 52 -11.15 -21.25 16.24
C ILE A 52 -11.40 -22.76 16.19
N ALA A 53 -10.37 -23.58 16.00
CA ALA A 53 -10.47 -25.05 16.05
C ALA A 53 -10.76 -25.56 17.47
N GLY A 54 -10.68 -24.67 18.47
CA GLY A 54 -10.63 -25.04 19.88
C GLY A 54 -9.31 -25.73 20.16
N SER A 55 -8.71 -25.45 21.32
CA SER A 55 -7.73 -26.39 21.84
C SER A 55 -8.41 -27.77 21.88
N PRO A 56 -7.74 -28.86 21.47
CA PRO A 56 -8.15 -30.16 21.94
C PRO A 56 -7.97 -30.07 23.45
N SER A 57 -9.05 -29.72 24.16
CA SER A 57 -9.12 -29.92 25.59
C SER A 57 -8.70 -31.37 25.76
N SER A 58 -7.57 -31.57 26.45
CA SER A 58 -7.13 -32.87 26.88
C SER A 58 -8.17 -33.36 27.90
N ILE A 59 -9.33 -33.78 27.40
CA ILE A 59 -10.28 -34.58 28.14
C ILE A 59 -9.58 -35.93 28.25
N LYS A 60 -8.79 -36.06 29.32
CA LYS A 60 -8.33 -37.34 29.81
C LYS A 60 -9.57 -38.12 30.23
N GLU A 61 -10.12 -38.87 29.28
CA GLU A 61 -11.12 -39.87 29.58
C GLU A 61 -10.45 -40.95 30.42
N THR A 62 -10.69 -40.87 31.73
CA THR A 62 -10.32 -41.92 32.68
C THR A 62 -11.40 -42.98 32.58
N ARG A 63 -11.14 -44.07 31.87
CA ARG A 63 -11.95 -45.28 31.99
C ARG A 63 -11.10 -46.53 31.83
#